data_AF-A0A0C3K6C5-F1
#
_entry.id   AF-A0A0C3K6C5-F1
#
_cell.length_a   1.000
_cell.length_b   1.000
_cell.length_c   1.000
_cell.angle_alpha   90.00
_cell.angle_beta   90.00
_cell.angle_gamma   90.00
#
_symmetry.space_group_name_H-M   'P 1'
#
loop_
_entity.id
_entity.type
_entity.pdbx_description
1 polymer ?
#
loop_
_entity_poly.entity_id
_entity_poly.type
_entity_poly.pdbx_seq_one_letter_code
_entity_poly.pdbx_strand_id
1 'polypeptide(L)'
;MLIVPGSSLATVASRARLATVISLCRSYYSQAIPIREEALSNGAQSQLAYPTPDSRYHELVDSGLLRKDDHQDQIVGQLQGLHERIVRYKPPPVPPPTSLKAKSLFSRLFATSGPPAQSRSQLKGLYLYGTVGTGKTMLMDLFYNTLPPSAAALGKRRVHFHAFMIDVHKRVHQKRVEHGWEGVEDVIAPVARDLAEEARILCFDEFQVTDIVDAMILRRLLECLLQYGVVSVMTSK
;
A
#
# COMPACT_ATOMS: atom_id res chain seq x y z
N MET A 1 -39.85 -10.26 30.26
CA MET A 1 -39.46 -11.11 29.09
C MET A 1 -39.70 -10.26 27.85
N LEU A 2 -38.75 -9.74 27.10
CA LEU A 2 -37.28 -9.86 27.07
C LEU A 2 -36.73 -8.47 26.72
N ILE A 3 -35.81 -7.99 27.56
CA ILE A 3 -34.95 -6.84 27.29
C ILE A 3 -33.81 -7.36 26.41
N VAL A 4 -33.64 -6.81 25.20
CA VAL A 4 -32.43 -7.07 24.39
C VAL A 4 -31.39 -6.01 24.78
N PRO A 5 -30.19 -6.39 25.28
CA PRO A 5 -29.22 -5.46 25.83
C PRO A 5 -28.36 -4.78 24.75
N GLY A 6 -27.80 -3.64 25.13
CA GLY A 6 -27.24 -2.62 24.25
C GLY A 6 -26.02 -3.03 23.42
N SER A 7 -26.00 -2.54 22.19
CA SER A 7 -24.76 -2.28 21.46
C SER A 7 -24.22 -0.93 21.92
N SER A 8 -23.10 -0.93 22.64
CA SER A 8 -22.43 0.29 23.07
C SER A 8 -22.05 1.16 21.86
N LEU A 9 -22.21 2.48 21.97
CA LEU A 9 -21.77 3.48 20.98
C LEU A 9 -20.31 3.28 20.53
N ALA A 10 -19.46 2.69 21.40
CA ALA A 10 -18.09 2.32 21.10
C ALA A 10 -17.95 1.24 20.01
N THR A 11 -18.89 0.28 19.94
CA THR A 11 -18.87 -0.84 18.97
C THR A 11 -19.33 -0.41 17.58
N VAL A 12 -20.21 0.59 17.50
CA VAL A 12 -20.64 1.19 16.23
C VAL A 12 -19.54 2.11 15.68
N ALA A 13 -18.91 2.89 16.56
CA ALA A 13 -17.77 3.73 16.21
C ALA A 13 -16.52 2.93 15.78
N SER A 14 -16.26 1.77 16.39
CA SER A 14 -15.13 0.90 16.00
C SER A 14 -15.32 0.27 14.62
N ARG A 15 -16.53 -0.21 14.30
CA ARG A 15 -16.88 -0.72 12.96
C ARG A 15 -16.78 0.36 11.88
N ALA A 16 -17.24 1.58 12.16
CA ALA A 16 -17.14 2.70 11.21
C ALA A 16 -15.68 3.10 10.93
N ARG A 17 -14.80 3.07 11.94
CA ARG A 17 -13.38 3.37 11.80
C ARG A 17 -12.59 2.28 11.06
N LEU A 18 -12.91 1.01 11.28
CA LEU A 18 -12.33 -0.11 10.51
C LEU A 18 -12.74 -0.04 9.03
N ALA A 19 -14.03 0.22 8.76
CA ALA A 19 -14.53 0.46 7.41
C ALA A 19 -13.86 1.68 6.76
N THR A 20 -13.53 2.71 7.55
CA THR A 20 -12.80 3.90 7.08
C THR A 20 -11.40 3.54 6.62
N VAL A 21 -10.67 2.63 7.26
CA VAL A 21 -9.31 2.22 6.84
C VAL A 21 -9.33 1.39 5.57
N ILE A 22 -10.29 0.45 5.44
CA ILE A 22 -10.48 -0.31 4.20
C ILE A 22 -10.91 0.64 3.06
N SER A 23 -11.80 1.60 3.35
CA SER A 23 -12.20 2.67 2.42
C SER A 23 -11.03 3.59 2.07
N LEU A 24 -10.13 3.87 3.03
CA LEU A 24 -8.90 4.64 2.82
C LEU A 24 -7.97 3.91 1.86
N CYS A 25 -7.74 2.61 2.08
CA CYS A 25 -6.98 1.78 1.16
C CYS A 25 -7.64 1.81 -0.24
N ARG A 26 -8.96 1.67 -0.33
CA ARG A 26 -9.67 1.77 -1.62
C ARG A 26 -9.57 3.17 -2.27
N SER A 27 -9.50 4.24 -1.47
CA SER A 27 -9.41 5.64 -1.92
C SER A 27 -7.99 6.06 -2.33
N TYR A 28 -6.96 5.59 -1.61
CA TYR A 28 -5.55 5.87 -1.93
C TYR A 28 -5.00 4.92 -3.00
N TYR A 29 -5.39 3.64 -2.95
CA TYR A 29 -5.06 2.63 -3.95
C TYR A 29 -6.18 2.49 -4.97
N SER A 30 -6.74 3.64 -5.41
CA SER A 30 -7.84 3.71 -6.38
C SER A 30 -7.44 3.20 -7.77
N GLN A 31 -7.26 1.88 -7.80
CA GLN A 31 -7.73 0.95 -8.78
C GLN A 31 -8.40 -0.17 -7.95
N ALA A 32 -9.49 0.17 -7.25
CA ALA A 32 -10.57 -0.79 -7.12
C ALA A 32 -11.18 -0.84 -8.52
N ILE A 33 -10.86 -1.87 -9.29
CA ILE A 33 -11.24 -1.94 -10.71
C ILE A 33 -12.55 -2.70 -10.80
N PRO A 34 -13.68 -2.02 -11.02
CA PRO A 34 -14.73 -2.62 -11.82
C PRO A 34 -14.20 -2.76 -13.26
N ILE A 35 -14.44 -3.93 -13.86
CA ILE A 35 -14.26 -4.18 -15.29
C ILE A 35 -15.01 -3.09 -16.07
N ARG A 36 -14.30 -2.08 -16.59
CA ARG A 36 -14.66 -1.41 -17.86
C ARG A 36 -13.54 -0.50 -18.36
N GLU A 37 -13.27 -0.75 -19.65
CA GLU A 37 -12.44 -0.08 -20.65
C GLU A 37 -12.05 1.38 -20.38
N GLU A 38 -10.74 1.60 -20.28
CA GLU A 38 -10.13 2.67 -21.07
C GLU A 38 -8.95 2.06 -21.84
N ALA A 39 -9.16 1.93 -23.15
CA ALA A 39 -8.12 1.56 -24.09
C ALA A 39 -7.03 2.63 -24.07
N LEU A 40 -5.83 2.26 -23.60
CA LEU A 40 -4.63 3.02 -23.90
C LEU A 40 -4.01 2.46 -25.17
N SER A 41 -4.03 3.34 -26.17
CA SER A 41 -3.51 3.18 -27.51
C SER A 41 -2.05 2.74 -27.55
N ASN A 42 -1.75 1.97 -28.60
CA ASN A 42 -0.45 1.45 -29.01
C ASN A 42 0.75 2.35 -28.68
N GLY A 43 1.69 1.83 -27.90
CA GLY A 43 2.97 2.48 -27.61
C GLY A 43 4.08 1.46 -27.39
N ALA A 44 4.86 1.20 -28.45
CA ALA A 44 6.17 0.56 -28.50
C ALA A 44 6.48 -0.52 -27.43
N GLN A 45 6.49 -1.78 -27.85
CA GLN A 45 7.21 -2.85 -27.15
C GLN A 45 8.69 -2.45 -27.04
N SER A 46 9.09 -1.78 -25.97
CA SER A 46 10.50 -1.68 -25.62
C SER A 46 10.94 -3.08 -25.26
N GLN A 47 11.90 -3.64 -26.01
CA GLN A 47 12.58 -4.88 -25.67
C GLN A 47 13.33 -4.67 -24.35
N LEU A 48 12.64 -4.83 -23.22
CA LEU A 48 13.25 -4.83 -21.91
C LEU A 48 14.08 -6.12 -21.80
N ALA A 49 15.34 -6.02 -21.41
CA ALA A 49 16.25 -7.15 -21.27
C ALA A 49 15.93 -8.08 -20.07
N TYR A 50 14.72 -7.97 -19.52
CA TYR A 50 14.27 -8.69 -18.32
C TYR A 50 12.77 -8.99 -18.42
N PRO A 51 12.29 -10.07 -17.78
CA PRO A 51 10.89 -10.48 -17.87
C PRO A 51 9.98 -9.45 -17.20
N THR A 52 8.83 -9.18 -17.82
CA THR A 52 7.75 -8.34 -17.29
C THR A 52 6.60 -9.20 -16.76
N PRO A 53 5.65 -8.63 -15.98
CA PRO A 53 4.47 -9.36 -15.55
C PRO A 53 3.76 -10.07 -16.71
N ASP A 54 3.51 -9.34 -17.79
CA ASP A 54 2.83 -9.86 -18.97
C ASP A 54 3.61 -10.99 -19.64
N SER A 55 4.89 -10.77 -19.94
CA SER A 55 5.71 -11.78 -20.62
C SER A 55 5.85 -13.05 -19.79
N ARG A 56 5.99 -12.90 -18.46
CA ARG A 56 6.14 -14.03 -17.55
C ARG A 56 4.84 -14.83 -17.39
N TYR A 57 3.68 -14.16 -17.41
CA TYR A 57 2.39 -14.86 -17.37
C TYR A 57 2.21 -15.72 -18.62
N HIS A 58 2.43 -15.13 -19.80
CA HIS A 58 2.30 -15.82 -21.08
C HIS A 58 3.29 -16.99 -21.21
N GLU A 59 4.54 -16.83 -20.77
CA GLU A 59 5.52 -17.93 -20.73
C GLU A 59 5.04 -19.10 -19.85
N LEU A 60 4.43 -18.82 -18.71
CA LEU A 60 3.88 -19.84 -17.82
C LEU A 60 2.64 -20.53 -18.42
N VAL A 61 1.84 -19.81 -19.21
CA VAL A 61 0.71 -20.38 -19.96
C VAL A 61 1.20 -21.26 -21.10
N ASP A 62 2.16 -20.77 -21.90
CA ASP A 62 2.71 -21.48 -23.05
C ASP A 62 3.47 -22.76 -22.65
N SER A 63 4.14 -22.73 -21.50
CA SER A 63 4.78 -23.92 -20.91
C SER A 63 3.80 -24.91 -20.28
N GLY A 64 2.51 -24.59 -20.19
CA GLY A 64 1.47 -25.43 -19.61
C GLY A 64 1.48 -25.46 -18.07
N LEU A 65 2.30 -24.64 -17.40
CA LEU A 65 2.32 -24.50 -15.94
C LEU A 65 1.12 -23.70 -15.42
N LEU A 66 0.56 -22.82 -16.23
CA LEU A 66 -0.69 -22.10 -15.96
C LEU A 66 -1.72 -22.39 -17.04
N ARG A 67 -2.99 -22.46 -16.64
CA ARG A 67 -4.10 -22.47 -17.57
C ARG A 67 -4.42 -21.02 -17.94
N LYS A 68 -4.60 -20.76 -19.24
CA LYS A 68 -5.09 -19.45 -19.71
C LYS A 68 -6.43 -19.10 -19.06
N ASP A 69 -6.52 -17.90 -18.51
CA ASP A 69 -7.68 -17.34 -17.83
C ASP A 69 -7.80 -15.86 -18.20
N ASP A 70 -8.84 -15.49 -18.94
CA ASP A 70 -9.05 -14.13 -19.45
C ASP A 70 -9.16 -13.08 -18.32
N HIS A 71 -9.65 -13.47 -17.15
CA HIS A 71 -9.75 -12.56 -16.01
C HIS A 71 -8.37 -12.35 -15.36
N GLN A 72 -7.55 -13.40 -15.26
CA GLN A 72 -6.17 -13.24 -14.81
C GLN A 72 -5.35 -12.38 -15.78
N ASP A 73 -5.54 -12.58 -17.08
CA ASP A 73 -4.88 -11.80 -18.15
C ASP A 73 -5.15 -10.29 -18.00
N GLN A 74 -6.39 -9.91 -17.71
CA GLN A 74 -6.75 -8.51 -17.42
C GLN A 74 -6.01 -7.94 -16.20
N ILE A 75 -5.87 -8.72 -15.13
CA ILE A 75 -5.14 -8.30 -13.93
C ILE A 75 -3.64 -8.18 -14.24
N VAL A 76 -3.09 -9.11 -15.02
CA VAL A 76 -1.70 -9.08 -15.48
C VAL A 76 -1.44 -7.81 -16.28
N GLY A 77 -2.36 -7.38 -17.15
CA GLY A 77 -2.26 -6.10 -17.86
C GLY A 77 -2.17 -4.88 -16.92
N GLN A 78 -2.85 -4.89 -15.77
CA GLN A 78 -2.74 -3.81 -14.78
C GLN A 78 -1.43 -3.86 -14.02
N LEU A 79 -0.96 -5.06 -13.67
CA LEU A 79 0.36 -5.27 -13.06
C LEU A 79 1.47 -4.82 -14.01
N GLN A 80 1.34 -5.10 -15.30
CA GLN A 80 2.22 -4.62 -16.37
C GLN A 80 2.22 -3.09 -16.42
N GLY A 81 1.05 -2.46 -16.45
CA GLY A 81 0.96 -1.00 -16.43
C GLY A 81 1.57 -0.37 -15.17
N LEU A 82 1.40 -0.98 -14.00
CA LEU A 82 2.07 -0.54 -12.77
C LEU A 82 3.59 -0.68 -12.87
N HIS A 83 4.06 -1.84 -13.34
CA HIS A 83 5.47 -2.14 -13.54
C HIS A 83 6.15 -1.10 -14.42
N GLU A 84 5.57 -0.75 -15.56
CA GLU A 84 6.10 0.28 -16.47
C GLU A 84 6.20 1.67 -15.83
N ARG A 85 5.19 2.04 -15.02
CA ARG A 85 5.24 3.30 -14.27
C ARG A 85 6.34 3.28 -13.21
N ILE A 86 6.52 2.16 -12.50
CA ILE A 86 7.59 1.99 -11.49
C ILE A 86 8.97 2.08 -12.15
N VAL A 87 9.17 1.51 -13.34
CA VAL A 87 10.44 1.57 -14.08
C VAL A 87 10.92 3.02 -14.28
N ARG A 88 9.98 3.95 -14.50
CA ARG A 88 10.26 5.37 -14.74
C ARG A 88 10.12 6.24 -13.49
N TYR A 89 9.74 5.64 -12.37
CA TYR A 89 9.40 6.36 -11.15
C TYR A 89 10.64 6.85 -10.42
N LYS A 90 10.65 8.13 -10.07
CA LYS A 90 11.67 8.75 -9.23
C LYS A 90 10.99 9.24 -7.96
N PRO A 91 11.04 8.47 -6.86
CA PRO A 91 10.37 8.87 -5.63
C PRO A 91 11.00 10.16 -5.07
N PRO A 92 10.21 11.01 -4.39
CA PRO A 92 10.76 12.15 -3.67
C PRO A 92 11.77 11.68 -2.60
N PRO A 93 12.76 12.53 -2.23
CA PRO A 93 13.64 12.23 -1.11
C PRO A 93 12.81 12.02 0.15
N VAL A 94 13.20 11.05 0.98
CA VAL A 94 12.58 10.89 2.30
C VAL A 94 12.95 12.13 3.11
N PRO A 95 11.97 12.83 3.74
CA PRO A 95 12.28 14.03 4.52
C PRO A 95 13.19 13.65 5.70
N PRO A 96 14.23 14.45 6.02
CA PRO A 96 15.13 14.16 7.13
C PRO A 96 14.37 14.14 8.47
N PRO A 97 14.94 13.56 9.53
CA PRO A 97 14.45 13.73 10.89
C PRO A 97 14.38 15.21 11.27
N THR A 98 13.21 15.81 11.05
CA THR A 98 12.88 17.11 11.59
C THR A 98 12.92 16.97 13.11
N SER A 99 13.82 17.70 13.75
CA SER A 99 13.76 17.91 15.19
C SER A 99 12.35 18.41 15.52
N LEU A 100 11.68 17.73 16.45
CA LEU A 100 10.31 18.00 16.89
C LEU A 100 10.23 19.32 17.69
N LYS A 101 10.83 20.40 17.19
CA LYS A 101 10.64 21.75 17.72
C LYS A 101 9.48 22.39 16.99
N ALA A 102 8.32 22.32 17.64
CA ALA A 102 7.17 23.22 17.54
C ALA A 102 7.31 24.32 16.48
N LYS A 103 7.00 23.99 15.24
CA LYS A 103 6.60 24.98 14.25
C LYS A 103 5.34 24.47 13.58
N SER A 104 4.26 25.23 13.79
CA SER A 104 3.03 25.20 13.00
C SER A 104 1.86 24.32 13.46
N LEU A 105 1.54 24.33 14.76
CA LEU A 105 0.16 24.04 15.20
C LEU A 105 -0.78 25.27 15.01
N PHE A 106 -0.24 26.49 14.95
CA PHE A 106 -1.05 27.69 14.71
C PHE A 106 -1.44 27.92 13.25
N SER A 107 -0.80 27.27 12.26
CA SER A 107 -1.22 27.38 10.85
C SER A 107 -2.34 26.41 10.46
N ARG A 108 -2.71 25.47 11.34
CA ARG A 108 -3.73 24.44 11.09
C ARG A 108 -5.14 24.85 11.51
N LEU A 109 -5.30 25.95 12.24
CA LEU A 109 -6.62 26.46 12.63
C LEU A 109 -7.21 27.47 11.62
N PHE A 110 -6.45 27.88 10.60
CA PHE A 110 -6.93 28.71 9.49
C PHE A 110 -6.96 27.99 8.13
N ALA A 111 -6.61 26.70 8.07
CA ALA A 111 -6.67 25.91 6.85
C ALA A 111 -8.04 25.23 6.75
N THR A 112 -8.99 25.95 6.15
CA THR A 112 -10.29 25.44 5.71
C THR A 112 -10.13 24.12 4.96
N SER A 113 -10.94 23.15 5.39
CA SER A 113 -11.13 21.80 4.87
C SER A 113 -11.04 21.66 3.35
N GLY A 114 -9.95 21.05 2.89
CA GLY A 114 -9.81 20.41 1.59
C GLY A 114 -8.90 19.19 1.73
N PRO A 115 -9.09 18.09 0.96
CA PRO A 115 -8.13 16.99 0.95
C PRO A 115 -6.74 17.55 0.61
N PRO A 116 -5.66 17.05 1.23
CA PRO A 116 -4.31 17.51 0.89
C PRO A 116 -4.14 17.34 -0.61
N ALA A 117 -3.79 18.43 -1.30
CA ALA A 117 -3.53 18.42 -2.73
C ALA A 117 -2.56 17.27 -3.01
N GLN A 118 -3.04 16.24 -3.71
CA GLN A 118 -2.23 15.10 -4.12
C GLN A 118 -1.03 15.70 -4.86
N SER A 119 0.16 15.62 -4.25
CA SER A 119 1.38 15.99 -4.94
C SER A 119 1.37 15.20 -6.25
N ARG A 120 1.48 15.90 -7.38
CA ARG A 120 1.43 15.33 -8.74
C ARG A 120 2.46 14.21 -8.98
N SER A 121 3.31 13.91 -8.00
CA SER A 121 4.36 12.89 -8.00
C SER A 121 4.01 11.57 -7.32
N GLN A 122 2.81 11.38 -6.75
CA GLN A 122 2.47 10.13 -6.05
C GLN A 122 1.99 9.05 -7.02
N LEU A 123 2.79 7.99 -7.16
CA LEU A 123 2.43 6.84 -7.98
C LEU A 123 1.48 5.93 -7.20
N LYS A 124 0.28 5.71 -7.75
CA LYS A 124 -0.74 4.86 -7.13
C LYS A 124 -0.36 3.39 -7.24
N GLY A 125 -0.53 2.69 -6.11
CA GLY A 125 -0.37 1.24 -5.99
C GLY A 125 -1.57 0.44 -6.51
N LEU A 126 -1.58 -0.87 -6.22
CA LEU A 126 -2.65 -1.82 -6.61
C LEU A 126 -3.16 -2.61 -5.42
N TYR A 127 -4.46 -2.93 -5.41
CA TYR A 127 -5.11 -3.72 -4.36
C TYR A 127 -5.93 -4.86 -4.97
N LEU A 128 -5.41 -6.09 -4.89
CA LEU A 128 -6.03 -7.29 -5.41
C LEU A 128 -6.89 -7.96 -4.34
N TYR A 129 -8.19 -8.14 -4.59
CA TYR A 129 -9.10 -8.79 -3.64
C TYR A 129 -9.91 -9.89 -4.33
N GLY A 130 -10.34 -10.88 -3.55
CA GLY A 130 -11.18 -11.98 -4.04
C GLY A 130 -11.10 -13.21 -3.15
N THR A 131 -11.94 -14.19 -3.43
CA THR A 131 -12.05 -15.43 -2.62
C THR A 131 -10.76 -16.26 -2.59
N VAL A 132 -10.68 -17.22 -1.67
CA VAL A 132 -9.54 -18.14 -1.59
C VAL A 132 -9.43 -18.95 -2.90
N GLY A 133 -8.20 -19.16 -3.39
CA GLY A 133 -7.95 -19.94 -4.61
C GLY A 133 -7.98 -19.16 -5.93
N THR A 134 -8.21 -17.85 -5.92
CA THR A 134 -8.27 -17.03 -7.16
C THR A 134 -6.90 -16.61 -7.73
N GLY A 135 -5.80 -17.18 -7.26
CA GLY A 135 -4.46 -16.91 -7.82
C GLY A 135 -3.80 -15.58 -7.43
N LYS A 136 -4.36 -14.79 -6.49
CA LYS A 136 -3.78 -13.50 -6.06
C LYS A 136 -2.31 -13.58 -5.63
N THR A 137 -1.94 -14.60 -4.85
CA THR A 137 -0.56 -14.79 -4.40
C THR A 137 0.36 -15.07 -5.58
N MET A 138 -0.08 -15.87 -6.56
CA MET A 138 0.66 -16.11 -7.81
C MET A 138 0.84 -14.81 -8.61
N LEU A 139 -0.22 -14.01 -8.75
CA LEU A 139 -0.14 -12.71 -9.43
C LEU A 139 0.80 -11.73 -8.71
N MET A 140 0.80 -11.74 -7.37
CA MET A 140 1.76 -11.00 -6.55
C MET A 140 3.20 -11.52 -6.72
N ASP A 141 3.41 -12.84 -6.76
CA ASP A 141 4.71 -13.47 -7.04
C ASP A 141 5.25 -12.99 -8.38
N LEU A 142 4.41 -13.07 -9.42
CA LEU A 142 4.71 -12.70 -10.78
C LEU A 142 5.12 -11.23 -10.87
N PHE A 143 4.37 -10.32 -10.26
CA PHE A 143 4.73 -8.91 -10.21
C PHE A 143 6.03 -8.68 -9.44
N TYR A 144 6.17 -9.22 -8.22
CA TYR A 144 7.32 -8.97 -7.36
C TYR A 144 8.63 -9.47 -7.98
N ASN A 145 8.58 -10.61 -8.68
CA ASN A 145 9.76 -11.25 -9.27
C ASN A 145 10.18 -10.60 -10.60
N THR A 146 9.28 -9.93 -11.30
CA THR A 146 9.54 -9.25 -12.59
C THR A 146 9.93 -7.79 -12.43
N LEU A 147 9.94 -7.24 -11.20
CA LEU A 147 10.42 -5.89 -10.93
C LEU A 147 11.89 -5.73 -11.39
N PRO A 148 12.19 -4.72 -12.21
CA PRO A 148 13.52 -4.55 -12.80
C PRO A 148 14.58 -4.20 -11.77
N PRO A 149 15.87 -4.36 -12.11
CA PRO A 149 16.98 -3.91 -11.25
C PRO A 149 16.88 -2.44 -10.83
N SER A 150 16.40 -1.55 -11.72
CA SER A 150 16.20 -0.13 -11.39
C SER A 150 15.14 0.09 -10.31
N ALA A 151 14.09 -0.72 -10.30
CA ALA A 151 13.06 -0.70 -9.26
C ALA A 151 13.55 -1.39 -7.98
N ALA A 152 14.30 -2.49 -8.11
CA ALA A 152 14.92 -3.17 -6.97
C ALA A 152 15.94 -2.28 -6.24
N ALA A 153 16.63 -1.38 -6.96
CA ALA A 153 17.52 -0.38 -6.38
C ALA A 153 16.80 0.64 -5.48
N LEU A 154 15.48 0.82 -5.64
CA LEU A 154 14.66 1.64 -4.73
C LEU A 154 14.30 0.89 -3.43
N GLY A 155 14.72 -0.38 -3.29
CA GLY A 155 14.31 -1.27 -2.22
C GLY A 155 12.90 -1.81 -2.45
N LYS A 156 12.79 -3.14 -2.50
CA LYS A 156 11.51 -3.85 -2.53
C LYS A 156 11.39 -4.78 -1.33
N ARG A 157 10.21 -4.84 -0.72
CA ARG A 157 9.91 -5.73 0.40
C ARG A 157 8.56 -6.36 0.19
N ARG A 158 8.50 -7.68 0.31
CA ARG A 158 7.25 -8.44 0.38
C ARG A 158 7.09 -9.05 1.75
N VAL A 159 5.88 -8.94 2.33
CA VAL A 159 5.63 -9.36 3.71
C VAL A 159 4.14 -9.69 3.92
N HIS A 160 3.85 -10.70 4.74
CA HIS A 160 2.49 -10.92 5.23
C HIS A 160 2.06 -9.78 6.16
N PHE A 161 0.84 -9.29 6.00
CA PHE A 161 0.37 -8.09 6.70
C PHE A 161 0.48 -8.19 8.24
N HIS A 162 0.15 -9.35 8.83
CA HIS A 162 0.26 -9.54 10.27
C HIS A 162 1.71 -9.43 10.77
N ALA A 163 2.66 -10.04 10.06
CA ALA A 163 4.09 -9.95 10.38
C ALA A 163 4.60 -8.51 10.25
N PHE A 164 4.10 -7.77 9.26
CA PHE A 164 4.41 -6.35 9.11
C PHE A 164 3.88 -5.51 10.28
N MET A 165 2.64 -5.74 10.73
CA MET A 165 2.11 -5.01 11.88
C MET A 165 2.88 -5.29 13.17
N ILE A 166 3.35 -6.52 13.38
CA ILE A 166 4.24 -6.85 14.51
C ILE A 166 5.55 -6.03 14.44
N ASP A 167 6.17 -5.92 13.26
CA ASP A 167 7.37 -5.09 13.04
C ASP A 167 7.09 -3.61 13.33
N VAL A 168 5.98 -3.07 12.80
CA VAL A 168 5.55 -1.69 13.05
C VAL A 168 5.37 -1.43 14.55
N HIS A 169 4.66 -2.30 15.27
CA HIS A 169 4.46 -2.15 16.71
C HIS A 169 5.77 -2.13 17.50
N LYS A 170 6.72 -3.00 17.14
CA LYS A 170 8.06 -3.02 17.75
C LYS A 170 8.79 -1.71 17.53
N ARG A 171 8.79 -1.18 16.30
CA ARG A 171 9.44 0.10 15.97
C ARG A 171 8.76 1.27 16.68
N VAL A 172 7.43 1.30 16.73
CA VAL A 172 6.68 2.32 17.46
C VAL A 172 7.02 2.31 18.94
N HIS A 173 7.09 1.11 19.54
CA HIS A 173 7.50 0.97 20.94
C HIS A 173 8.93 1.47 21.17
N GLN A 174 9.87 1.09 20.30
CA GLN A 174 11.25 1.54 20.37
C GLN A 174 11.37 3.07 20.31
N LYS A 175 10.71 3.72 19.33
CA LYS A 175 10.72 5.20 19.22
C LYS A 175 10.12 5.89 20.45
N ARG A 176 9.11 5.28 21.09
CA ARG A 176 8.56 5.78 22.36
C ARG A 176 9.56 5.69 23.52
N VAL A 177 10.29 4.59 23.60
CA VAL A 177 11.33 4.40 24.63
C VAL A 177 12.48 5.39 24.44
N GLU A 178 12.91 5.61 23.20
CA GLU A 178 14.01 6.53 22.86
C GLU A 178 13.70 8.00 23.17
N HIS A 179 12.44 8.42 23.00
CA HIS A 179 12.03 9.83 23.12
C HIS A 179 11.19 10.16 24.36
N GLY A 180 10.90 9.16 25.20
CA GLY A 180 10.01 9.28 26.35
C GLY A 180 8.53 9.23 25.97
N TRP A 181 7.70 8.67 26.86
CA TRP A 181 6.27 8.44 26.63
C TRP A 181 5.44 9.73 26.53
N GLU A 182 5.98 10.86 26.98
CA GLU A 182 5.33 12.18 26.98
C GLU A 182 5.82 13.09 25.82
N GLY A 183 6.88 12.71 25.12
CA GLY A 183 7.66 13.63 24.26
C GLY A 183 7.35 13.62 22.75
N VAL A 184 6.53 12.69 22.25
CA VAL A 184 6.33 12.52 20.80
C VAL A 184 4.85 12.58 20.41
N GLU A 185 4.44 13.71 19.81
CA GLU A 185 3.09 13.88 19.25
C GLU A 185 2.80 12.92 18.09
N ASP A 186 3.81 12.53 17.30
CA ASP A 186 3.67 11.57 16.19
C ASP A 186 4.84 10.58 16.11
N VAL A 187 4.66 9.41 16.72
CA VAL A 187 5.62 8.28 16.69
C VAL A 187 5.55 7.47 15.39
N ILE A 188 4.52 7.68 14.56
CA ILE A 188 4.32 6.90 13.33
C ILE A 188 5.13 7.47 12.18
N ALA A 189 5.25 8.80 12.08
CA ALA A 189 6.02 9.44 11.02
C ALA A 189 7.51 9.02 10.98
N PRO A 190 8.23 8.88 12.12
CA PRO A 190 9.57 8.30 12.15
C PRO A 190 9.60 6.83 11.71
N VAL A 191 8.64 6.00 12.13
CA VAL A 191 8.59 4.59 11.71
C VAL A 191 8.35 4.46 10.21
N ALA A 192 7.44 5.27 9.64
CA ALA A 192 7.21 5.33 8.20
C ALA A 192 8.45 5.81 7.45
N ARG A 193 9.27 6.69 8.05
CA ARG A 193 10.53 7.15 7.46
C ARG A 193 11.49 5.99 7.31
N ASP A 194 11.76 5.29 8.42
CA ASP A 194 12.67 4.15 8.46
C ASP A 194 12.25 3.08 7.43
N LEU A 195 10.94 2.78 7.37
CA LEU A 195 10.39 1.84 6.38
C LEU A 195 10.55 2.32 4.92
N ALA A 196 10.38 3.62 4.66
CA ALA A 196 10.54 4.19 3.31
C ALA A 196 12.01 4.27 2.86
N GLU A 197 12.94 4.39 3.81
CA GLU A 197 14.38 4.29 3.55
C GLU A 197 14.79 2.85 3.23
N GLU A 198 14.15 1.85 3.86
CA GLU A 198 14.36 0.43 3.59
C GLU A 198 13.78 -0.03 2.25
N ALA A 199 12.54 0.38 1.93
CA ALA A 199 11.85 -0.06 0.72
C ALA A 199 10.83 0.96 0.21
N ARG A 200 10.96 1.34 -1.07
CA ARG A 200 9.97 2.16 -1.78
C ARG A 200 8.88 1.35 -2.47
N ILE A 201 9.04 0.04 -2.57
CA ILE A 201 8.03 -0.87 -3.12
C ILE A 201 7.64 -1.88 -2.04
N LEU A 202 6.40 -1.80 -1.56
CA LEU A 202 5.88 -2.68 -0.52
C LEU A 202 4.79 -3.61 -1.08
N CYS A 203 5.03 -4.91 -1.04
CA CYS A 203 4.06 -5.93 -1.41
C CYS A 203 3.50 -6.58 -0.14
N PHE A 204 2.24 -6.29 0.20
CA PHE A 204 1.57 -6.90 1.34
C PHE A 204 0.74 -8.09 0.90
N ASP A 205 1.07 -9.27 1.42
CA ASP A 205 0.22 -10.44 1.28
C ASP A 205 -0.79 -10.53 2.43
N GLU A 206 -2.00 -10.99 2.11
CA GLU A 206 -3.08 -11.25 3.07
C GLU A 206 -3.39 -10.04 3.97
N PHE A 207 -3.58 -8.88 3.35
CA PHE A 207 -3.97 -7.64 4.02
C PHE A 207 -5.33 -7.80 4.70
N GLN A 208 -5.31 -7.86 6.03
CA GLN A 208 -6.49 -7.99 6.88
C GLN A 208 -6.31 -7.19 8.16
N VAL A 209 -7.22 -6.25 8.42
CA VAL A 209 -7.23 -5.48 9.66
C VAL A 209 -8.40 -5.97 10.50
N THR A 210 -8.10 -6.44 11.70
CA THR A 210 -9.10 -7.01 12.63
C THR A 210 -9.28 -6.15 13.87
N ASP A 211 -8.24 -5.42 14.30
CA ASP A 211 -8.26 -4.55 15.48
C ASP A 211 -8.40 -3.07 15.11
N ILE A 212 -9.17 -2.34 15.93
CA ILE A 212 -9.37 -0.90 15.81
C ILE A 212 -8.10 -0.09 16.10
N VAL A 213 -7.24 -0.56 17.00
CA VAL A 213 -5.97 0.07 17.37
C VAL A 213 -5.00 -0.02 16.20
N ASP A 214 -4.89 -1.20 15.58
CA ASP A 214 -4.11 -1.42 14.37
C ASP A 214 -4.61 -0.54 13.22
N ALA A 215 -5.93 -0.39 13.08
CA ALA A 215 -6.52 0.48 12.08
C ALA A 215 -6.07 1.95 12.24
N MET A 216 -6.01 2.47 13.47
CA MET A 216 -5.55 3.84 13.73
C MET A 216 -4.07 4.05 13.36
N ILE A 217 -3.20 3.10 13.73
CA ILE A 217 -1.76 3.14 13.38
C ILE A 217 -1.59 3.04 11.87
N LEU A 218 -2.26 2.07 11.25
CA LEU A 218 -2.12 1.76 9.84
C LEU A 218 -2.56 2.92 8.95
N ARG A 219 -3.67 3.58 9.29
CA ARG A 219 -4.14 4.78 8.58
C ARG A 219 -3.04 5.82 8.49
N ARG A 220 -2.45 6.19 9.64
CA ARG A 220 -1.39 7.20 9.72
C ARG A 220 -0.12 6.73 9.00
N LEU A 221 0.24 5.46 9.16
CA LEU A 221 1.43 4.87 8.55
C LEU A 221 1.36 4.91 7.02
N LEU A 222 0.24 4.45 6.43
CA LEU A 222 0.05 4.44 4.99
C LEU A 222 0.04 5.86 4.40
N GLU A 223 -0.58 6.82 5.09
CA GLU A 223 -0.52 8.24 4.69
C GLU A 223 0.92 8.75 4.62
N CYS A 224 1.75 8.45 5.62
CA CYS A 224 3.16 8.83 5.64
C CYS A 224 3.97 8.11 4.55
N LEU A 225 3.80 6.79 4.39
CA LEU A 225 4.47 6.02 3.35
C LEU A 225 4.18 6.57 1.94
N LEU A 226 2.91 6.90 1.65
CA LEU A 226 2.53 7.53 0.39
C LEU A 226 3.15 8.93 0.21
N GLN A 227 3.22 9.73 1.27
CA GLN A 227 3.91 11.04 1.23
C GLN A 227 5.41 10.89 0.98
N TYR A 228 6.01 9.84 1.52
CA TYR A 228 7.39 9.45 1.27
C TYR A 228 7.53 8.68 -0.04
N GLY A 229 6.54 8.68 -0.92
CA GLY A 229 6.63 8.12 -2.26
C GLY A 229 6.74 6.60 -2.33
N VAL A 230 6.35 5.89 -1.27
CA VAL A 230 6.27 4.43 -1.27
C VAL A 230 5.07 3.99 -2.10
N VAL A 231 5.28 3.00 -2.95
CA VAL A 231 4.27 2.36 -3.80
C VAL A 231 3.93 1.00 -3.19
N SER A 232 2.65 0.77 -2.91
CA SER A 232 2.20 -0.50 -2.31
C SER A 232 1.39 -1.35 -3.28
N VAL A 233 1.62 -2.65 -3.28
CA VAL A 233 0.71 -3.65 -3.86
C VAL A 233 0.19 -4.51 -2.73
N MET A 234 -1.10 -4.82 -2.72
CA MET A 234 -1.73 -5.56 -1.62
C MET A 234 -2.61 -6.69 -2.15
N THR A 235 -2.65 -7.82 -1.44
CA THR A 235 -3.65 -8.88 -1.66
C THR A 235 -4.58 -9.01 -0.45
N SER A 236 -5.87 -9.28 -0.64
CA SER A 236 -6.80 -9.61 0.46
C SER A 236 -7.80 -10.70 0.06
N LYS A 237 -8.38 -11.34 1.09
CA LYS A 237 -9.57 -12.19 0.95
C LYS A 237 -10.82 -11.32 0.74
#